data_AF-A0AAE2CFZ5-F1
#
_entry.id   AF-A0AAE2CFZ5-F1
#
_cell.length_a   1.000
_cell.length_b   1.000
_cell.length_c   1.000
_cell.angle_alpha   90.00
_cell.angle_beta   90.00
_cell.angle_gamma   90.00
#
_symmetry.space_group_name_H-M   'P 1'
#
loop_
_entity.id
_entity.type
_entity.pdbx_description
1 polymer ?
#
loop_
_entity_poly.entity_id
_entity_poly.type
_entity_poly.pdbx_seq_one_letter_code
_entity_poly.pdbx_strand_id
1 'polypeptide(L)'
;MSQYIPTLDYYSNGLPLVCTMYASSECYFGVNLNPLCKPCDVAYTLIPSMAYFEFLPVCRNNGISNSIAIPRSLNEKEQQELVDLVDVKLGQEYELVVTTYAGLYRYRVGDVLRVAGFKNKAPQFNFVCRKNVVLSIDTDKTDEVQLQNAVKNAVSHLMPFDARLTEYTSYADTTTVPGHYVLYWEISQNGTIPIPPSVFEDCCLTIEESLDTVYRQNRVFEAIGPLEIKIVDAGTFDKLMDYAISLGASINQYKTPRCVKFAPIVELLNSRVVSSFFSPKCPKWTTPGLKQWSNVID
;
A
#
# COMPACT_ATOMS: atom_id res chain seq x y z
N MET A 1 2.99 6.74 5.40
CA MET A 1 3.97 7.81 5.67
C MET A 1 4.93 7.54 6.84
N SER A 2 4.64 6.64 7.80
CA SER A 2 5.60 6.34 8.89
C SER A 2 6.98 5.87 8.41
N GLN A 3 7.05 5.27 7.21
CA GLN A 3 8.30 4.85 6.57
C GLN A 3 9.33 5.98 6.36
N TYR A 4 8.90 7.25 6.29
CA TYR A 4 9.81 8.38 6.10
C TYR A 4 10.34 8.98 7.40
N ILE A 5 9.88 8.52 8.58
CA ILE A 5 10.29 9.08 9.88
C ILE A 5 11.82 9.08 10.03
N PRO A 6 12.55 7.96 9.78
CA PRO A 6 14.01 7.96 9.95
C PRO A 6 14.74 8.94 9.02
N THR A 7 14.28 9.05 7.76
CA THR A 7 14.85 9.99 6.78
C THR A 7 14.61 11.43 7.17
N LEU A 8 13.40 11.75 7.66
CA LEU A 8 13.06 13.09 8.14
C LEU A 8 13.83 13.45 9.41
N ASP A 9 14.00 12.50 10.34
CA ASP A 9 14.80 12.71 11.55
C ASP A 9 16.27 13.01 11.21
N TYR A 10 16.83 12.30 10.22
CA TYR A 10 18.19 12.53 9.74
C TYR A 10 18.38 13.94 9.17
N TYR A 11 17.52 14.37 8.23
CA TYR A 11 17.66 15.68 7.58
C TYR A 11 17.25 16.85 8.48
N SER A 12 16.31 16.63 9.39
CA SER A 12 15.82 17.68 10.29
C SER A 12 16.66 17.83 11.57
N ASN A 13 17.62 16.93 11.79
CA ASN A 13 18.40 16.87 13.04
C ASN A 13 17.49 16.75 14.28
N GLY A 14 16.45 15.92 14.18
CA GLY A 14 15.51 15.64 15.27
C GLY A 14 14.51 16.76 15.58
N LEU A 15 14.13 17.58 14.60
CA LEU A 15 13.02 18.53 14.80
C LEU A 15 11.70 17.77 15.02
N PRO A 16 10.76 18.32 15.80
CA PRO A 16 9.45 17.71 16.01
C PRO A 16 8.70 17.49 14.69
N LEU A 17 8.37 16.24 14.38
CA LEU A 17 7.53 15.88 13.24
C LEU A 17 6.05 16.00 13.64
N VAL A 18 5.33 16.93 12.99
CA VAL A 18 3.96 17.29 13.36
C VAL A 18 2.96 16.69 12.37
N CYS A 19 2.04 15.85 12.85
CA CYS A 19 0.88 15.37 12.10
C CYS A 19 -0.39 16.07 12.60
N THR A 20 -0.90 17.04 11.83
CA THR A 20 -1.96 17.96 12.29
C THR A 20 -3.37 17.43 12.08
N MET A 21 -3.63 16.77 10.96
CA MET A 21 -4.99 16.49 10.50
C MET A 21 -5.12 15.10 9.88
N TYR A 22 -6.33 14.57 9.96
CA TYR A 22 -6.76 13.36 9.29
C TYR A 22 -7.97 13.69 8.41
N ALA A 23 -7.81 13.52 7.11
CA ALA A 23 -8.80 13.88 6.10
C ALA A 23 -8.63 13.01 4.85
N SER A 24 -9.66 13.00 4.00
CA SER A 24 -9.64 12.38 2.67
C SER A 24 -10.43 13.24 1.67
N SER A 25 -10.45 12.82 0.40
CA SER A 25 -11.24 13.49 -0.64
C SER A 25 -12.75 13.40 -0.37
N GLU A 26 -13.20 12.35 0.30
CA GLU A 26 -14.60 12.09 0.63
C GLU A 26 -15.09 12.94 1.81
N CYS A 27 -14.23 13.22 2.80
CA CYS A 27 -14.58 13.99 3.99
C CYS A 27 -13.33 14.42 4.79
N TYR A 28 -13.43 15.56 5.48
CA TYR A 28 -12.47 15.93 6.52
C TYR A 28 -12.91 15.32 7.85
N PHE A 29 -12.03 14.59 8.52
CA PHE A 29 -12.43 13.74 9.65
C PHE A 29 -12.10 14.38 11.00
N GLY A 30 -10.83 14.71 11.23
CA GLY A 30 -10.35 15.00 12.57
C GLY A 30 -9.00 15.70 12.61
N VAL A 31 -8.62 16.11 13.83
CA VAL A 31 -7.38 16.83 14.11
C VAL A 31 -6.61 16.16 15.25
N ASN A 32 -5.29 16.28 15.22
CA ASN A 32 -4.44 15.89 16.33
C ASN A 32 -4.44 17.01 17.38
N LEU A 33 -5.03 16.72 18.55
CA LEU A 33 -5.09 17.69 19.66
C LEU A 33 -3.77 17.82 20.43
N ASN A 34 -2.80 16.93 20.19
CA ASN A 34 -1.45 17.01 20.74
C ASN A 34 -0.41 16.97 19.60
N PRO A 35 -0.25 18.05 18.83
CA PRO A 35 0.55 18.06 17.62
C PRO A 35 2.04 17.78 17.83
N LEU A 36 2.56 17.96 19.05
CA LEU A 36 3.97 17.74 19.41
C LEU A 36 4.24 16.34 20.01
N CYS A 37 3.25 15.44 19.99
CA CYS A 37 3.48 14.05 20.40
C CYS A 37 4.46 13.34 19.45
N LYS A 38 5.02 12.21 19.92
CA LYS A 38 5.87 11.38 19.06
C LYS A 38 5.04 10.82 17.89
N PRO A 39 5.64 10.63 16.70
CA PRO A 39 4.93 10.06 15.56
C PRO A 39 4.22 8.72 15.82
N CYS A 40 4.77 7.88 16.73
CA CYS A 40 4.17 6.60 17.12
C CYS A 40 2.92 6.74 18.01
N ASP A 41 2.74 7.89 18.65
CA ASP A 41 1.68 8.15 19.64
C ASP A 41 0.55 9.02 19.07
N VAL A 42 0.61 9.35 17.78
CA VAL A 42 -0.37 10.22 17.11
C VAL A 42 -1.77 9.62 17.20
N ALA A 43 -2.71 10.42 17.71
CA ALA A 43 -4.12 10.10 17.76
C ALA A 43 -4.96 11.28 17.26
N TYR A 44 -5.86 11.01 16.32
CA TYR A 44 -6.75 12.02 15.74
C TYR A 44 -8.09 12.01 16.45
N THR A 45 -8.56 13.18 16.84
CA THR A 45 -9.90 13.37 17.41
C THR A 45 -10.85 13.74 16.28
N LEU A 46 -11.86 12.91 16.05
CA LEU A 46 -12.87 13.20 15.03
C LEU A 46 -13.71 14.39 15.45
N ILE A 47 -13.99 15.28 14.51
CA ILE A 47 -14.80 16.48 14.74
C ILE A 47 -16.27 16.14 14.41
N PRO A 48 -17.16 16.02 15.41
CA PRO A 48 -18.50 15.44 15.20
C PRO A 48 -19.41 16.20 14.24
N SER A 49 -19.07 17.44 13.91
CA SER A 49 -19.84 18.28 12.97
C SER A 49 -19.48 18.07 11.50
N MET A 50 -18.44 17.30 11.19
CA MET A 50 -17.94 17.19 9.80
C MET A 50 -18.74 16.19 8.95
N ALA A 51 -19.16 15.09 9.57
CA ALA A 51 -19.99 14.06 8.98
C ALA A 51 -20.63 13.25 10.11
N TYR A 52 -21.63 12.42 9.77
CA TYR A 52 -22.10 11.38 10.67
C TYR A 52 -21.16 10.17 10.56
N PHE A 53 -20.59 9.76 11.69
CA PHE A 53 -19.55 8.73 11.78
C PHE A 53 -20.09 7.46 12.41
N GLU A 54 -19.94 6.36 11.67
CA GLU A 54 -20.24 5.00 12.12
C GLU A 54 -18.97 4.14 12.03
N PHE A 55 -18.93 3.06 12.80
CA PHE A 55 -17.74 2.22 12.95
C PHE A 55 -18.09 0.75 12.81
N LEU A 56 -17.49 0.07 11.83
CA LEU A 56 -17.65 -1.37 11.64
C LEU A 56 -16.54 -2.11 12.42
N PRO A 57 -16.85 -2.93 13.44
CA PRO A 57 -15.84 -3.65 14.20
C PRO A 57 -14.95 -4.54 13.32
N VAL A 58 -13.63 -4.49 13.52
CA VAL A 58 -12.68 -5.37 12.84
C VAL A 58 -12.24 -6.47 13.81
N CYS A 59 -12.81 -7.67 13.66
CA CYS A 59 -12.36 -8.85 14.38
C CYS A 59 -11.17 -9.48 13.64
N ARG A 60 -9.94 -9.27 14.13
CA ARG A 60 -8.81 -10.11 13.72
C ARG A 60 -8.95 -11.47 14.40
N ASN A 61 -9.67 -12.41 13.77
CA ASN A 61 -9.55 -13.80 14.19
C ASN A 61 -8.11 -14.27 13.95
N ASN A 62 -7.53 -15.02 14.89
CA ASN A 62 -6.21 -15.68 14.81
C ASN A 62 -6.12 -16.77 13.72
N GLY A 63 -6.94 -16.70 12.68
CA GLY A 63 -6.84 -17.49 11.46
C GLY A 63 -6.85 -16.52 10.29
N ILE A 64 -5.81 -16.57 9.45
CA ILE A 64 -5.60 -15.74 8.27
C ILE A 64 -6.82 -15.85 7.35
N SER A 65 -7.80 -14.97 7.54
CA SER A 65 -8.87 -14.74 6.58
C SER A 65 -8.37 -13.68 5.62
N ASN A 66 -7.65 -14.14 4.59
CA ASN A 66 -7.41 -13.39 3.36
C ASN A 66 -8.72 -13.26 2.57
N SER A 67 -9.75 -12.70 3.19
CA SER A 67 -10.94 -12.28 2.45
C SER A 67 -10.65 -10.92 1.84
N ILE A 68 -10.33 -10.97 0.55
CA ILE A 68 -10.27 -9.82 -0.35
C ILE A 68 -11.66 -9.17 -0.34
N ALA A 69 -11.87 -8.23 0.58
CA ALA A 69 -13.09 -7.44 0.62
C ALA A 69 -12.88 -6.23 -0.28
N ILE A 70 -13.26 -6.39 -1.55
CA ILE A 70 -13.63 -5.26 -2.41
C ILE A 70 -14.63 -4.41 -1.60
N PRO A 71 -14.56 -3.07 -1.60
CA PRO A 71 -15.57 -2.24 -0.94
C PRO A 71 -16.94 -2.55 -1.55
N ARG A 72 -17.70 -3.43 -0.90
CA ARG A 72 -19.08 -3.74 -1.25
C ARG A 72 -19.98 -2.93 -0.33
N SER A 73 -21.19 -2.63 -0.82
CA SER A 73 -22.27 -2.10 0.01
C SER A 73 -22.41 -2.98 1.26
N LEU A 74 -22.55 -2.34 2.43
CA LEU A 74 -22.74 -3.06 3.70
C LEU A 74 -23.91 -4.03 3.58
N ASN A 75 -23.68 -5.30 3.90
CA ASN A 75 -24.77 -6.27 4.00
C ASN A 75 -25.65 -5.95 5.23
N GLU A 76 -26.92 -6.35 5.23
CA GLU A 76 -27.87 -6.03 6.32
C GLU A 76 -27.36 -6.42 7.73
N LYS A 77 -26.57 -7.49 7.82
CA LYS A 77 -25.93 -7.90 9.08
C LYS A 77 -24.81 -6.95 9.52
N GLU A 78 -23.95 -6.52 8.60
CA GLU A 78 -22.89 -5.54 8.90
C GLU A 78 -23.48 -4.18 9.28
N GLN A 79 -24.61 -3.82 8.67
CA GLN A 79 -25.36 -2.60 9.00
C GLN A 79 -25.92 -2.61 10.42
N GLN A 80 -26.24 -3.80 10.96
CA GLN A 80 -26.70 -3.97 12.35
C GLN A 80 -25.55 -3.97 13.36
N GLU A 81 -24.31 -4.19 12.90
CA GLU A 81 -23.11 -4.22 13.73
C GLU A 81 -22.38 -2.87 13.82
N LEU A 82 -22.84 -1.85 13.07
CA LEU A 82 -22.24 -0.52 13.13
C LEU A 82 -22.42 0.09 14.52
N VAL A 83 -21.34 0.70 14.99
CA VAL A 83 -21.26 1.38 16.28
C VAL A 83 -21.20 2.88 16.03
N ASP A 84 -21.97 3.65 16.81
CA ASP A 84 -21.92 5.11 16.76
C ASP A 84 -20.59 5.66 17.29
N LEU A 85 -20.26 6.89 16.91
CA LEU A 85 -19.05 7.59 17.36
C LEU A 85 -18.82 7.54 18.88
N VAL A 86 -19.88 7.63 19.68
CA VAL A 86 -19.78 7.68 21.14
C VAL A 86 -19.67 6.30 21.80
N ASP A 87 -19.98 5.23 21.07
CA ASP A 87 -20.10 3.87 21.61
C ASP A 87 -18.89 2.97 21.28
N VAL A 88 -17.88 3.54 20.64
CA VAL A 88 -16.62 2.83 20.34
C VAL A 88 -15.89 2.43 21.62
N LYS A 89 -15.23 1.27 21.59
CA LYS A 89 -14.55 0.70 22.76
C LYS A 89 -13.06 0.97 22.72
N LEU A 90 -12.49 1.37 23.86
CA LEU A 90 -11.05 1.60 24.01
C LEU A 90 -10.24 0.37 23.57
N GLY A 91 -9.19 0.59 22.76
CA GLY A 91 -8.31 -0.47 22.26
C GLY A 91 -8.88 -1.30 21.10
N GLN A 92 -10.17 -1.20 20.79
CA GLN A 92 -10.80 -1.94 19.70
C GLN A 92 -10.47 -1.30 18.34
N GLU A 93 -10.30 -2.14 17.31
CA GLU A 93 -10.11 -1.73 15.92
C GLU A 93 -11.46 -1.69 15.18
N TYR A 94 -11.66 -0.65 14.39
CA TYR A 94 -12.86 -0.41 13.59
C TYR A 94 -12.50 0.07 12.19
N GLU A 95 -13.35 -0.24 11.21
CA GLU A 95 -13.33 0.42 9.90
C GLU A 95 -14.25 1.63 9.91
N LEU A 96 -13.77 2.75 9.38
CA LEU A 96 -14.51 4.01 9.34
C LEU A 96 -15.61 3.99 8.26
N VAL A 97 -16.83 4.30 8.68
CA VAL A 97 -18.01 4.47 7.82
C VAL A 97 -18.53 5.89 7.99
N VAL A 98 -18.79 6.59 6.88
CA VAL A 98 -19.19 8.01 6.90
C VAL A 98 -20.48 8.25 6.14
N THR A 99 -21.31 9.12 6.68
CA THR A 99 -22.42 9.75 5.98
C THR A 99 -22.15 11.25 5.85
N THR A 100 -21.99 11.75 4.62
CA THR A 100 -21.55 13.12 4.33
C THR A 100 -22.68 13.99 3.81
N TYR A 101 -22.54 15.31 3.99
CA TYR A 101 -23.47 16.30 3.43
C TYR A 101 -23.55 16.24 1.89
N ALA A 102 -22.50 15.74 1.23
CA ALA A 102 -22.43 15.59 -0.22
C ALA A 102 -23.16 14.34 -0.77
N GLY A 103 -23.85 13.58 0.09
CA GLY A 103 -24.70 12.46 -0.33
C GLY A 103 -24.01 11.10 -0.38
N LEU A 104 -22.86 10.92 0.27
CA LEU A 104 -22.34 9.59 0.57
C LEU A 104 -23.09 9.08 1.81
N TYR A 105 -23.75 7.93 1.72
CA TYR A 105 -24.53 7.35 2.81
C TYR A 105 -23.90 6.03 3.27
N ARG A 106 -23.54 5.95 4.56
CA ARG A 106 -22.87 4.80 5.17
C ARG A 106 -21.72 4.27 4.30
N TYR A 107 -20.95 5.21 3.75
CA TYR A 107 -19.85 4.91 2.84
C TYR A 107 -18.63 4.40 3.61
N ARG A 108 -18.12 3.25 3.20
CA ARG A 108 -16.92 2.65 3.79
C ARG A 108 -15.67 3.35 3.27
N VAL A 109 -14.99 4.09 4.14
CA VAL A 109 -13.73 4.79 3.80
C VAL A 109 -12.61 3.78 3.53
N GLY A 110 -12.69 2.60 4.16
CA GLY A 110 -11.68 1.54 4.09
C GLY A 110 -10.49 1.75 5.03
N ASP A 111 -10.48 2.82 5.82
CA ASP A 111 -9.46 3.07 6.84
C ASP A 111 -9.80 2.29 8.12
N VAL A 112 -8.79 1.63 8.69
CA VAL A 112 -8.85 0.92 9.98
C VAL A 112 -8.23 1.81 11.05
N LEU A 113 -9.03 2.05 12.09
CA LEU A 113 -8.73 2.95 13.19
C LEU A 113 -8.80 2.18 14.50
N ARG A 114 -7.86 2.43 15.42
CA ARG A 114 -7.88 1.88 16.77
C ARG A 114 -8.20 2.98 17.77
N VAL A 115 -9.17 2.74 18.66
CA VAL A 115 -9.52 3.73 19.71
C VAL A 115 -8.36 3.85 20.69
N ALA A 116 -7.74 5.02 20.73
CA ALA A 116 -6.60 5.35 21.58
C ALA A 116 -7.01 5.95 22.93
N GLY A 117 -8.15 6.62 22.97
CA GLY A 117 -8.61 7.37 24.13
C GLY A 117 -9.81 8.23 23.81
N PHE A 118 -10.16 9.15 24.72
CA PHE A 118 -11.28 10.06 24.55
C PHE A 118 -10.88 11.46 25.00
N LYS A 119 -11.22 12.46 24.18
CA LYS A 119 -11.25 13.85 24.58
C LYS A 119 -12.67 14.21 24.96
N ASN A 120 -12.94 14.37 26.25
CA ASN A 120 -14.29 14.51 26.76
C ASN A 120 -15.11 13.27 26.33
N LYS A 121 -16.17 13.45 25.52
CA LYS A 121 -16.96 12.37 24.93
C LYS A 121 -16.53 12.00 23.50
N ALA A 122 -15.64 12.76 22.88
CA ALA A 122 -15.20 12.49 21.51
C ALA A 122 -14.05 11.47 21.52
N PRO A 123 -14.16 10.35 20.80
CA PRO A 123 -13.07 9.37 20.72
C PRO A 123 -11.87 9.91 19.94
N GLN A 124 -10.70 9.37 20.28
CA GLN A 124 -9.43 9.62 19.61
C GLN A 124 -8.94 8.31 18.99
N PHE A 125 -8.40 8.37 17.78
CA PHE A 125 -8.04 7.18 17.02
C PHE A 125 -6.58 7.20 16.55
N ASN A 126 -5.87 6.08 16.75
CA ASN A 126 -4.66 5.81 16.00
C ASN A 126 -5.04 5.30 14.60
N PHE A 127 -4.38 5.83 13.57
CA PHE A 127 -4.49 5.28 12.22
C PHE A 127 -3.69 3.97 12.15
N VAL A 128 -4.35 2.87 11.78
CA VAL A 128 -3.70 1.55 11.69
C VAL A 128 -3.25 1.28 10.26
N CYS A 129 -4.20 1.24 9.33
CA CYS A 129 -3.93 1.03 7.91
C CYS A 129 -5.16 1.40 7.07
N ARG A 130 -4.98 1.44 5.75
CA ARG A 130 -6.10 1.40 4.80
C ARG A 130 -6.20 -0.02 4.25
N LYS A 131 -7.39 -0.59 4.27
CA LYS A 131 -7.65 -1.95 3.76
C LYS A 131 -7.21 -2.06 2.30
N ASN A 132 -6.70 -3.24 1.96
CA ASN A 132 -6.26 -3.63 0.62
C ASN A 132 -5.06 -2.85 0.06
N VAL A 133 -4.39 -1.96 0.81
CA VAL A 133 -3.18 -1.27 0.29
C VAL A 133 -1.93 -2.10 0.57
N VAL A 134 -1.25 -2.51 -0.50
CA VAL A 134 -0.04 -3.35 -0.48
C VAL A 134 1.21 -2.50 -0.62
N LEU A 135 1.24 -1.57 -1.58
CA LEU A 135 2.36 -0.63 -1.81
C LEU A 135 1.85 0.82 -1.83
N SER A 136 2.67 1.72 -1.30
CA SER A 136 2.41 3.16 -1.29
C SER A 136 3.72 3.91 -1.03
N ILE A 137 4.10 4.82 -1.92
CA ILE A 137 5.27 5.70 -1.76
C ILE A 137 4.82 7.09 -1.34
N ASP A 138 3.91 7.71 -2.09
CA ASP A 138 3.34 9.02 -1.80
C ASP A 138 1.81 8.89 -1.60
N THR A 139 1.04 9.39 -2.56
CA THR A 139 -0.43 9.34 -2.57
C THR A 139 -0.98 8.11 -3.29
N ASP A 140 -0.12 7.38 -3.98
CA ASP A 140 -0.42 6.13 -4.67
C ASP A 140 -0.80 5.02 -3.67
N LYS A 141 -1.77 4.20 -4.07
CA LYS A 141 -2.30 3.10 -3.27
C LYS A 141 -2.51 1.88 -4.16
N THR A 142 -1.48 1.06 -4.29
CA THR A 142 -1.57 -0.16 -5.09
C THR A 142 -2.08 -1.30 -4.23
N ASP A 143 -3.15 -1.96 -4.69
CA ASP A 143 -3.71 -3.15 -4.05
C ASP A 143 -3.10 -4.47 -4.58
N GLU A 144 -3.38 -5.57 -3.89
CA GLU A 144 -2.85 -6.90 -4.26
C GLU A 144 -3.32 -7.35 -5.64
N VAL A 145 -4.57 -7.04 -6.00
CA VAL A 145 -5.19 -7.47 -7.26
C VAL A 145 -4.59 -6.71 -8.43
N GLN A 146 -4.41 -5.40 -8.28
CA GLN A 146 -3.71 -4.53 -9.22
C GLN A 146 -2.28 -5.01 -9.42
N LEU A 147 -1.54 -5.27 -8.33
CA LEU A 147 -0.17 -5.76 -8.41
C LEU A 147 -0.10 -7.12 -9.11
N GLN A 148 -0.98 -8.06 -8.76
CA GLN A 148 -1.03 -9.38 -9.37
C GLN A 148 -1.35 -9.31 -10.87
N ASN A 149 -2.30 -8.46 -11.26
CA ASN A 149 -2.64 -8.25 -12.66
C ASN A 149 -1.48 -7.60 -13.43
N ALA A 150 -0.80 -6.62 -12.82
CA ALA A 150 0.35 -5.96 -13.43
C ALA A 150 1.52 -6.93 -13.65
N VAL A 151 1.84 -7.76 -12.65
CA VAL A 151 2.85 -8.83 -12.78
C VAL A 151 2.44 -9.84 -13.83
N LYS A 152 1.17 -10.27 -13.87
CA LYS A 152 0.67 -11.20 -14.89
C LYS A 152 0.86 -10.66 -16.32
N ASN A 153 0.63 -9.36 -16.53
CA ASN A 153 0.84 -8.72 -17.82
C ASN A 153 2.33 -8.68 -18.18
N ALA A 154 3.22 -8.41 -17.21
CA ALA A 154 4.66 -8.34 -17.48
C ALA A 154 5.26 -9.72 -17.79
N VAL A 155 4.79 -10.79 -17.15
CA VAL A 155 5.29 -12.16 -17.38
C VAL A 155 5.08 -12.63 -18.83
N SER A 156 4.16 -12.04 -19.61
CA SER A 156 4.03 -12.40 -21.03
C SER A 156 5.29 -12.10 -21.85
N HIS A 157 6.11 -11.14 -21.44
CA HIS A 157 7.39 -10.84 -22.09
C HIS A 157 8.45 -11.93 -21.87
N LEU A 158 8.30 -12.78 -20.84
CA LEU A 158 9.23 -13.88 -20.55
C LEU A 158 8.91 -15.15 -21.34
N MET A 159 7.68 -15.30 -21.84
CA MET A 159 7.23 -16.50 -22.57
C MET A 159 8.11 -16.88 -23.77
N PRO A 160 8.62 -15.94 -24.61
CA PRO A 160 9.48 -16.28 -25.73
C PRO A 160 10.83 -16.92 -25.35
N PHE A 161 11.25 -16.79 -24.10
CA PHE A 161 12.55 -17.29 -23.59
C PHE A 161 12.43 -18.59 -22.81
N ASP A 162 11.25 -19.23 -22.84
CA ASP A 162 10.91 -20.42 -22.04
C ASP A 162 11.24 -20.22 -20.55
N ALA A 163 10.96 -19.01 -20.08
CA ALA A 163 11.15 -18.57 -18.71
C ALA A 163 9.81 -18.32 -18.04
N ARG A 164 9.70 -18.77 -16.79
CA ARG A 164 8.49 -18.65 -15.98
C ARG A 164 8.84 -18.00 -14.64
N LEU A 165 8.00 -17.04 -14.23
CA LEU A 165 8.04 -16.50 -12.89
C LEU A 165 7.52 -17.57 -11.91
N THR A 166 8.39 -18.05 -11.02
CA THR A 166 8.06 -19.05 -10.01
C THR A 166 7.29 -18.40 -8.87
N GLU A 167 7.88 -17.36 -8.28
CA GLU A 167 7.29 -16.59 -7.19
C GLU A 167 7.75 -15.13 -7.23
N TYR A 168 6.96 -14.27 -6.58
CA TYR A 168 7.31 -12.86 -6.41
C TYR A 168 6.79 -12.26 -5.11
N THR A 169 7.50 -11.23 -4.65
CA THR A 169 7.07 -10.34 -3.57
C THR A 169 7.48 -8.90 -3.90
N SER A 170 7.00 -7.94 -3.11
CA SER A 170 7.25 -6.52 -3.33
C SER A 170 7.65 -5.79 -2.05
N TYR A 171 8.30 -4.65 -2.19
CA TYR A 171 8.47 -3.69 -1.10
C TYR A 171 8.51 -2.26 -1.65
N ALA A 172 8.19 -1.30 -0.77
CA ALA A 172 8.32 0.12 -1.07
C ALA A 172 9.69 0.60 -0.59
N ASP A 173 10.58 0.93 -1.52
CA ASP A 173 11.91 1.43 -1.20
C ASP A 173 11.87 2.94 -0.96
N THR A 174 12.29 3.34 0.25
CA THR A 174 12.36 4.74 0.67
C THR A 174 13.77 5.15 1.05
N THR A 175 14.78 4.37 0.65
CA THR A 175 16.20 4.69 0.87
C THR A 175 16.68 5.81 -0.04
N THR A 176 16.12 5.90 -1.25
CA THR A 176 16.32 6.98 -2.23
C THR A 176 15.13 7.94 -2.25
N VAL A 177 15.38 9.18 -2.70
CA VAL A 177 14.34 10.19 -2.90
C VAL A 177 14.37 10.64 -4.37
N PRO A 178 13.29 10.46 -5.15
CA PRO A 178 12.02 9.84 -4.76
C PRO A 178 12.16 8.34 -4.47
N GLY A 179 11.31 7.82 -3.58
CA GLY A 179 11.20 6.38 -3.34
C GLY A 179 10.54 5.67 -4.52
N HIS A 180 10.70 4.35 -4.61
CA HIS A 180 10.18 3.56 -5.74
C HIS A 180 9.69 2.19 -5.31
N TYR A 181 8.93 1.54 -6.18
CA TYR A 181 8.50 0.16 -5.96
C TYR A 181 9.59 -0.80 -6.38
N VAL A 182 9.79 -1.84 -5.59
CA VAL A 182 10.72 -2.91 -5.92
C VAL A 182 10.03 -4.25 -5.85
N LEU A 183 10.24 -5.05 -6.89
CA LEU A 183 9.70 -6.40 -7.04
C LEU A 183 10.82 -7.41 -7.06
N TYR A 184 10.76 -8.40 -6.17
CA TYR A 184 11.67 -9.54 -6.20
C TYR A 184 11.05 -10.67 -7.00
N TRP A 185 11.75 -11.12 -8.03
CA TRP A 185 11.31 -12.17 -8.95
C TRP A 185 12.24 -13.37 -8.87
N GLU A 186 11.70 -14.55 -8.57
CA GLU A 186 12.40 -15.82 -8.75
C GLU A 186 11.92 -16.47 -10.05
N ILE A 187 12.85 -16.70 -10.98
CA ILE A 187 12.55 -17.16 -12.32
C ILE A 187 13.12 -18.55 -12.53
N SER A 188 12.29 -19.47 -13.03
CA SER A 188 12.73 -20.74 -13.58
C SER A 188 12.88 -20.60 -15.09
N GLN A 189 14.06 -20.88 -15.63
CA GLN A 189 14.31 -20.90 -17.06
C GLN A 189 14.69 -22.31 -17.50
N ASN A 190 13.97 -22.85 -18.49
CA ASN A 190 14.25 -24.17 -19.08
C ASN A 190 15.01 -24.05 -20.41
N GLY A 191 14.92 -22.89 -21.07
CA GLY A 191 15.62 -22.60 -22.32
C GLY A 191 17.11 -22.29 -22.14
N THR A 192 17.88 -22.49 -23.21
CA THR A 192 19.33 -22.18 -23.27
C THR A 192 19.64 -20.72 -23.62
N ILE A 193 18.64 -19.94 -24.05
CA ILE A 193 18.81 -18.55 -24.49
C ILE A 193 18.68 -17.63 -23.28
N PRO A 194 19.72 -16.89 -22.86
CA PRO A 194 19.61 -15.98 -21.73
C PRO A 194 18.62 -14.85 -22.05
N ILE A 195 17.87 -14.43 -21.04
CA ILE A 195 16.92 -13.31 -21.16
C ILE A 195 17.73 -12.01 -21.20
N PRO A 196 17.62 -11.19 -22.26
CA PRO A 196 18.37 -9.94 -22.34
C PRO A 196 17.84 -8.91 -21.32
N PRO A 197 18.70 -8.02 -20.79
CA PRO A 197 18.30 -6.96 -19.85
C PRO A 197 17.09 -6.14 -20.30
N SER A 198 17.00 -5.82 -21.60
CA SER A 198 15.91 -5.03 -22.17
C SER A 198 14.53 -5.65 -21.96
N VAL A 199 14.44 -6.98 -21.87
CA VAL A 199 13.16 -7.67 -21.62
C VAL A 199 12.70 -7.45 -20.17
N PHE A 200 13.62 -7.38 -19.22
CA PHE A 200 13.29 -7.04 -17.83
C PHE A 200 12.92 -5.57 -17.68
N GLU A 201 13.58 -4.67 -18.42
CA GLU A 201 13.21 -3.26 -18.51
C GLU A 201 11.81 -3.07 -19.10
N ASP A 202 11.48 -3.81 -20.17
CA ASP A 202 10.13 -3.86 -20.74
C ASP A 202 9.11 -4.44 -19.75
N CYS A 203 9.48 -5.47 -18.98
CA CYS A 203 8.66 -5.99 -17.88
C CYS A 203 8.37 -4.89 -16.86
N CYS A 204 9.39 -4.15 -16.41
CA CYS A 204 9.22 -3.05 -15.45
C CYS A 204 8.20 -2.04 -15.97
N LEU A 205 8.37 -1.61 -17.23
CA LEU A 205 7.46 -0.66 -17.85
C LEU A 205 6.02 -1.21 -17.97
N THR A 206 5.84 -2.47 -18.38
CA THR A 206 4.52 -3.09 -18.50
C THR A 206 3.80 -3.17 -17.15
N ILE A 207 4.55 -3.37 -16.06
CA ILE A 207 3.99 -3.26 -14.69
C ILE A 207 3.53 -1.83 -14.45
N GLU A 208 4.40 -0.83 -14.67
CA GLU A 208 4.04 0.58 -14.47
C GLU A 208 2.84 1.03 -15.30
N GLU A 209 2.72 0.58 -16.56
CA GLU A 209 1.57 0.88 -17.42
C GLU A 209 0.28 0.23 -16.94
N SER A 210 0.38 -0.91 -16.23
CA SER A 210 -0.77 -1.65 -15.68
C SER A 210 -1.24 -1.13 -14.31
N LEU A 211 -0.44 -0.29 -13.64
CA LEU A 211 -0.80 0.32 -12.37
C LEU A 211 -1.81 1.48 -12.54
N ASP A 212 -2.37 1.90 -11.41
CA ASP A 212 -3.45 2.88 -11.39
C ASP A 212 -3.02 4.26 -11.93
N THR A 213 -4.01 5.14 -12.16
CA THR A 213 -3.71 6.47 -12.70
C THR A 213 -2.90 7.33 -11.72
N VAL A 214 -2.96 7.08 -10.41
CA VAL A 214 -2.28 7.90 -9.40
C VAL A 214 -0.79 7.56 -9.37
N TYR A 215 -0.45 6.27 -9.41
CA TYR A 215 0.92 5.81 -9.58
C TYR A 215 1.54 6.37 -10.86
N ARG A 216 0.85 6.23 -11.99
CA ARG A 216 1.35 6.73 -13.28
C ARG A 216 1.50 8.25 -13.31
N GLN A 217 0.57 8.98 -12.67
CA GLN A 217 0.68 10.42 -12.47
C GLN A 217 1.93 10.76 -11.66
N ASN A 218 2.12 10.13 -10.50
CA ASN A 218 3.23 10.41 -9.60
C ASN A 218 4.59 10.04 -10.21
N ARG A 219 4.64 9.03 -11.09
CA ARG A 219 5.83 8.71 -11.90
C ARG A 219 6.17 9.80 -12.92
N VAL A 220 5.17 10.38 -13.58
CA VAL A 220 5.38 11.47 -14.55
C VAL A 220 5.75 12.79 -13.86
N PHE A 221 5.24 13.04 -12.66
CA PHE A 221 5.60 14.21 -11.84
C PHE A 221 6.81 13.98 -10.93
N GLU A 222 7.56 12.89 -11.13
CA GLU A 222 8.80 12.57 -10.39
C GLU A 222 8.64 12.44 -8.86
N ALA A 223 7.41 12.24 -8.37
CA ALA A 223 7.14 11.94 -6.96
C ALA A 223 7.45 10.48 -6.60
N ILE A 224 7.44 9.58 -7.59
CA ILE A 224 7.85 8.17 -7.47
C ILE A 224 8.99 7.90 -8.46
N GLY A 225 10.04 7.23 -8.00
CA GLY A 225 11.16 6.78 -8.82
C GLY A 225 10.78 5.61 -9.75
N PRO A 226 11.64 5.25 -10.71
CA PRO A 226 11.39 4.13 -11.61
C PRO A 226 11.23 2.81 -10.87
N LEU A 227 10.20 2.03 -11.21
CA LEU A 227 10.01 0.69 -10.69
C LEU A 227 11.23 -0.18 -10.97
N GLU A 228 11.63 -0.96 -9.97
CA GLU A 228 12.77 -1.87 -10.03
C GLU A 228 12.31 -3.32 -9.94
N ILE A 229 12.84 -4.18 -10.80
CA ILE A 229 12.75 -5.64 -10.68
C ILE A 229 14.13 -6.17 -10.26
N LYS A 230 14.18 -6.87 -9.13
CA LYS A 230 15.35 -7.58 -8.62
C LYS A 230 15.17 -9.08 -8.85
N ILE A 231 16.05 -9.69 -9.63
CA ILE A 231 16.06 -11.13 -9.86
C ILE A 231 16.80 -11.80 -8.73
N VAL A 232 16.20 -12.81 -8.10
CA VAL A 232 16.81 -13.58 -7.00
C VAL A 232 17.21 -14.98 -7.42
N ASP A 233 18.17 -15.56 -6.70
CA ASP A 233 18.60 -16.95 -6.87
C ASP A 233 17.42 -17.94 -6.74
N ALA A 234 17.50 -19.07 -7.44
CA ALA A 234 16.55 -20.17 -7.26
C ALA A 234 16.59 -20.71 -5.82
N GLY A 235 15.41 -20.98 -5.25
CA GLY A 235 15.24 -21.41 -3.85
C GLY A 235 15.35 -20.26 -2.85
N THR A 236 15.26 -19.00 -3.28
CA THR A 236 15.23 -17.85 -2.37
C THR A 236 13.90 -17.79 -1.63
N PHE A 237 12.78 -18.04 -2.31
CA PHE A 237 11.47 -18.07 -1.67
C PHE A 237 11.28 -19.28 -0.72
N ASP A 238 12.00 -20.38 -0.95
CA ASP A 238 12.03 -21.50 0.00
C ASP A 238 12.71 -21.10 1.32
N LYS A 239 13.84 -20.38 1.24
CA LYS A 239 14.51 -19.82 2.43
C LYS A 239 13.65 -18.77 3.14
N LEU A 240 12.90 -17.98 2.38
CA LEU A 240 11.95 -17.04 2.95
C LEU A 240 10.85 -17.77 3.73
N MET A 241 10.34 -18.87 3.18
CA MET A 241 9.37 -19.73 3.85
C MET A 241 9.95 -20.32 5.14
N ASP A 242 11.16 -20.90 5.10
CA ASP A 242 11.84 -21.44 6.29
C ASP A 242 12.00 -20.37 7.38
N TYR A 243 12.38 -19.15 6.99
CA TYR A 243 12.49 -18.03 7.91
C TYR A 243 11.14 -17.65 8.51
N ALA A 244 10.07 -17.57 7.71
CA ALA A 244 8.73 -17.29 8.21
C ALA A 244 8.23 -18.39 9.18
N ILE A 245 8.52 -19.66 8.90
CA ILE A 245 8.19 -20.78 9.79
C ILE A 245 8.94 -20.64 11.12
N SER A 246 10.22 -20.25 11.09
CA SER A 246 11.01 -20.00 12.31
C SER A 246 10.45 -18.88 13.19
N LEU A 247 9.75 -17.91 12.57
CA LEU A 247 9.04 -16.83 13.25
C LEU A 247 7.63 -17.24 13.74
N GLY A 248 7.24 -18.50 13.57
CA GLY A 248 5.98 -19.07 14.06
C GLY A 248 4.88 -19.20 12.99
N ALA A 249 5.18 -19.04 11.71
CA ALA A 249 4.19 -19.31 10.66
C ALA A 249 3.88 -20.82 10.57
N SER A 250 2.59 -21.14 10.37
CA SER A 250 2.17 -22.53 10.16
C SER A 250 2.58 -23.01 8.76
N ILE A 251 3.32 -24.12 8.71
CA ILE A 251 3.83 -24.74 7.47
C ILE A 251 2.70 -24.99 6.47
N ASN A 252 1.57 -25.56 6.92
CA ASN A 252 0.47 -25.96 6.04
C ASN A 252 -0.39 -24.79 5.53
N GLN A 253 -0.18 -23.58 6.06
CA GLN A 253 -0.96 -22.39 5.70
C GLN A 253 -0.09 -21.29 5.10
N TYR A 254 1.22 -21.53 4.96
CA TYR A 254 2.13 -20.53 4.45
C TYR A 254 1.79 -20.20 2.99
N LYS A 255 1.71 -18.90 2.72
CA LYS A 255 1.67 -18.32 1.38
C LYS A 255 2.68 -17.19 1.34
N THR A 256 3.45 -17.11 0.26
CA THR A 256 4.40 -16.01 0.06
C THR A 256 3.67 -14.68 0.15
N PRO A 257 4.07 -13.78 1.06
CA PRO A 257 3.45 -12.46 1.17
C PRO A 257 3.75 -11.64 -0.08
N ARG A 258 2.73 -10.99 -0.65
CA ARG A 258 2.89 -10.16 -1.85
C ARG A 258 3.58 -8.82 -1.59
N CYS A 259 3.67 -8.40 -0.33
CA CYS A 259 4.49 -7.28 0.11
C CYS A 259 5.16 -7.59 1.44
N VAL A 260 6.43 -7.20 1.56
CA VAL A 260 7.25 -7.36 2.77
C VAL A 260 7.66 -5.99 3.29
N LYS A 261 7.60 -5.83 4.61
CA LYS A 261 8.00 -4.60 5.33
C LYS A 261 9.03 -4.85 6.43
N PHE A 262 9.26 -6.11 6.78
CA PHE A 262 10.13 -6.48 7.89
C PHE A 262 11.58 -6.47 7.41
N ALA A 263 12.41 -5.60 8.01
CA ALA A 263 13.77 -5.34 7.55
C ALA A 263 14.63 -6.62 7.38
N PRO A 264 14.64 -7.59 8.32
CA PRO A 264 15.42 -8.82 8.13
C PRO A 264 15.00 -9.66 6.92
N ILE A 265 13.71 -9.62 6.53
CA ILE A 265 13.22 -10.31 5.32
C ILE A 265 13.74 -9.59 4.07
N VAL A 266 13.72 -8.26 4.07
CA VAL A 266 14.22 -7.46 2.95
C VAL A 266 15.73 -7.65 2.78
N GLU A 267 16.48 -7.71 3.88
CA GLU A 267 17.93 -8.03 3.87
C GLU A 267 18.21 -9.43 3.33
N LEU A 268 17.43 -10.44 3.75
CA LEU A 268 17.52 -11.80 3.21
C LEU A 268 17.31 -11.80 1.69
N LEU A 269 16.26 -11.13 1.20
CA LEU A 269 15.98 -11.04 -0.23
C LEU A 269 17.09 -10.30 -0.98
N ASN A 270 17.55 -9.16 -0.47
CA ASN A 270 18.66 -8.39 -1.05
C ASN A 270 19.97 -9.18 -1.12
N SER A 271 20.26 -10.04 -0.14
CA SER A 271 21.46 -10.88 -0.14
C SER A 271 21.49 -11.96 -1.22
N ARG A 272 20.35 -12.21 -1.87
CA ARG A 272 20.15 -13.23 -2.92
C ARG A 272 19.87 -12.63 -4.29
N VAL A 273 20.03 -11.33 -4.44
CA VAL A 273 19.82 -10.64 -5.72
C VAL A 273 20.98 -10.93 -6.65
N VAL A 274 20.66 -11.43 -7.83
CA VAL A 274 21.59 -11.72 -8.93
C VAL A 274 21.74 -10.50 -9.84
N SER A 275 20.63 -9.83 -10.13
CA SER A 275 20.59 -8.67 -11.02
C SER A 275 19.39 -7.77 -10.70
N SER A 276 19.50 -6.50 -11.08
CA SER A 276 18.47 -5.47 -10.87
C SER A 276 18.24 -4.69 -12.17
N PHE A 277 16.98 -4.42 -12.48
CA PHE A 277 16.57 -3.70 -13.68
C PHE A 277 15.55 -2.63 -13.32
N PHE A 278 15.61 -1.48 -13.99
CA PHE A 278 14.70 -0.36 -13.77
C PHE A 278 13.83 -0.13 -14.99
N SER A 279 12.65 0.45 -14.77
CA SER A 279 11.82 0.95 -15.87
C SER A 279 12.59 2.01 -16.68
N PRO A 280 12.76 1.83 -18.01
CA PRO A 280 13.62 2.68 -18.82
C PRO A 280 12.97 4.03 -19.16
N LYS A 281 11.65 4.16 -18.98
CA LYS A 281 10.87 5.36 -19.27
C LYS A 281 9.62 5.43 -18.40
N CYS A 282 9.02 6.61 -18.31
CA CYS A 282 7.79 6.79 -17.55
C CYS A 282 6.60 6.10 -18.24
N PRO A 283 5.63 5.57 -17.46
CA PRO A 283 4.40 5.00 -18.00
C PRO A 283 3.54 6.08 -18.65
N LYS A 284 2.66 5.67 -19.58
CA LYS A 284 1.75 6.59 -20.22
C LYS A 284 0.77 7.19 -19.22
N TRP A 285 0.77 8.51 -19.08
CA TRP A 285 -0.24 9.25 -18.35
C TRP A 285 -0.63 10.52 -19.11
N THR A 286 -1.92 10.84 -19.10
CA THR A 286 -2.46 12.06 -19.69
C THR A 286 -3.43 12.68 -18.72
N THR A 287 -3.39 13.99 -18.55
CA THR A 287 -4.40 14.74 -17.80
C THR A 287 -5.77 14.51 -18.42
N PRO A 288 -6.75 13.97 -17.68
CA PRO A 288 -8.13 13.96 -18.11
C PRO A 288 -8.61 15.42 -18.20
N GLY A 289 -8.82 15.95 -19.41
CA GLY A 289 -9.44 17.28 -19.63
C GLY A 289 -8.63 18.33 -20.38
N LEU A 290 -7.33 18.15 -20.63
CA LEU A 290 -6.52 19.16 -21.35
C LEU A 290 -6.59 19.07 -22.89
N LYS A 291 -7.24 18.03 -23.45
CA LYS A 291 -7.45 17.92 -24.90
C LYS A 291 -8.50 18.89 -25.48
N GLN A 292 -9.22 19.65 -24.64
CA GLN A 292 -10.30 20.54 -25.09
C GLN A 292 -9.95 22.03 -25.19
N TRP A 293 -8.78 22.48 -24.72
CA TRP A 293 -8.42 23.91 -24.71
C TRP A 293 -7.32 24.33 -25.68
N SER A 294 -6.71 23.41 -26.41
CA SER A 294 -5.69 23.72 -27.41
C SER A 294 -6.22 24.13 -28.79
N ASN A 295 -7.55 24.20 -28.99
CA ASN A 295 -8.18 24.58 -30.27
C ASN A 295 -8.90 25.94 -30.24
N VAL A 296 -8.62 26.80 -29.24
CA VAL A 296 -9.17 28.16 -29.20
C VAL A 296 -8.05 29.12 -28.84
N ILE A 297 -7.19 29.42 -29.81
CA ILE A 297 -6.57 30.72 -30.11
C ILE A 297 -5.96 30.52 -31.50
N ASP A 298 -6.73 30.86 -32.53
CA ASP A 298 -6.26 31.33 -33.84
C ASP A 298 -6.85 32.74 -34.02
#